data_AF-A0A7X7BX55-F1
#
_entry.id   AF-A0A7X7BX55-F1
#
_cell.length_a   1.000
_cell.length_b   1.000
_cell.length_c   1.000
_cell.angle_alpha   90.00
_cell.angle_beta   90.00
_cell.angle_gamma   90.00
#
_symmetry.space_group_name_H-M   'P 1'
#
loop_
_entity.id
_entity.type
_entity.pdbx_description
1 polymer ?
#
loop_
_entity_poly.entity_id
_entity_poly.type
_entity_poly.pdbx_seq_one_letter_code
_entity_poly.pdbx_strand_id
1 'polypeptide(L)'
;MSKRLRDHVVEGNQLELKKNVDKIIKKSRFIIRWIDRNVARTEKRVILVNLLSSTSDYLELMKSSLNSHISVLALCTRNIYEINIRARSLIEHQDEMAKWQSEAVTDKVQTLEGILSLANESENINEQSILKSEIDRLNGLVQKYGFPVVKQPASTGNIANKVGQEGEHKALFKLYSKLVHPSSYLVNDYGGASSIENQKTLQIHAQLYAHDTVSRVCEQFAIPYEVSKPYGQA
;
A
#
# COMPACT_ATOMS: atom_id res chain seq x y z
N MET A 1 -14.01 -24.42 17.29
CA MET A 1 -14.87 -23.36 16.72
C MET A 1 -13.98 -22.29 16.12
N SER A 2 -14.23 -21.87 14.87
CA SER A 2 -13.50 -20.75 14.27
C SER A 2 -13.86 -19.45 15.02
N LYS A 3 -12.87 -18.69 15.47
CA LYS A 3 -13.09 -17.39 16.12
C LYS A 3 -13.72 -16.41 15.11
N ARG A 4 -14.69 -15.63 15.56
CA ARG A 4 -15.39 -14.60 14.77
C ARG A 4 -14.68 -13.24 14.91
N LEU A 5 -14.94 -12.29 14.00
CA LEU A 5 -14.35 -10.94 14.06
C LEU A 5 -14.54 -10.27 15.43
N ARG A 6 -15.73 -10.41 16.02
CA ARG A 6 -16.06 -9.89 17.36
C ARG A 6 -15.19 -10.47 18.49
N ASP A 7 -14.57 -11.63 18.28
CA ASP A 7 -13.70 -12.29 19.26
C ASP A 7 -12.26 -11.73 19.19
N HIS A 8 -11.97 -10.88 18.19
CA HIS A 8 -10.67 -10.28 17.93
C HIS A 8 -10.68 -8.75 17.98
N VAL A 9 -11.86 -8.13 17.83
CA VAL A 9 -12.02 -6.67 17.84
C VAL A 9 -12.40 -6.23 19.25
N VAL A 10 -11.64 -5.28 19.79
CA VAL A 10 -11.95 -4.61 21.05
C VAL A 10 -12.51 -3.23 20.73
N GLU A 11 -13.71 -2.93 21.22
CA GLU A 11 -14.24 -1.58 21.14
C GLU A 11 -13.46 -0.66 22.08
N GLY A 12 -13.01 0.47 21.54
CA GLY A 12 -12.28 1.47 22.29
C GLY A 12 -12.58 2.87 21.74
N ASN A 13 -12.07 3.87 22.42
CA ASN A 13 -12.21 5.26 21.98
C ASN A 13 -11.13 5.64 20.94
N GLN A 14 -11.28 6.83 20.35
CA GLN A 14 -10.35 7.32 19.34
C GLN A 14 -8.90 7.46 19.84
N LEU A 15 -8.70 7.80 21.12
CA LEU A 15 -7.36 7.91 21.71
C LEU A 15 -6.70 6.53 21.79
N GLU A 16 -7.45 5.49 22.13
CA GLU A 16 -6.99 4.11 22.15
C GLU A 16 -6.68 3.60 20.75
N LEU A 17 -7.53 3.89 19.77
CA LEU A 17 -7.26 3.59 18.35
C LEU A 17 -5.94 4.23 17.90
N LYS A 18 -5.75 5.53 18.18
CA LYS A 18 -4.50 6.23 17.85
C LYS A 18 -3.29 5.56 18.51
N LYS A 19 -3.38 5.19 19.79
CA LYS A 19 -2.31 4.47 20.50
C LYS A 19 -2.01 3.12 19.87
N ASN A 20 -3.03 2.37 19.44
CA ASN A 20 -2.85 1.06 18.83
C ASN A 20 -2.24 1.16 17.42
N VAL A 21 -2.71 2.09 16.60
CA VAL A 21 -2.10 2.39 15.29
C VAL A 21 -0.64 2.82 15.47
N ASP A 22 -0.34 3.66 16.47
CA ASP A 22 1.03 4.11 16.76
C ASP A 22 1.96 2.96 17.16
N LYS A 23 1.45 1.95 17.88
CA LYS A 23 2.22 0.72 18.16
C LYS A 23 2.59 -0.01 16.86
N ILE A 24 1.65 -0.16 15.92
CA ILE A 24 1.91 -0.82 14.62
C ILE A 24 2.99 -0.02 13.86
N ILE A 25 2.84 1.30 13.75
CA ILE A 25 3.82 2.17 13.09
C ILE A 25 5.22 2.03 13.70
N LYS A 26 5.31 2.12 15.04
CA LYS A 26 6.58 1.97 15.77
C LYS A 26 7.20 0.60 15.54
N LYS A 27 6.39 -0.46 15.51
CA LYS A 27 6.83 -1.82 15.21
C LYS A 27 7.40 -1.91 13.80
N SER A 28 6.65 -1.46 12.79
CA SER A 28 7.11 -1.45 11.40
C SER A 28 8.44 -0.73 11.23
N ARG A 29 8.59 0.47 11.80
CA ARG A 29 9.84 1.24 11.76
C ARG A 29 10.99 0.52 12.47
N PHE A 30 10.72 -0.16 13.59
CA PHE A 30 11.72 -0.97 14.29
C PHE A 30 12.16 -2.18 13.46
N ILE A 31 11.21 -2.89 12.86
CA ILE A 31 11.46 -4.02 11.96
C ILE A 31 12.31 -3.58 10.76
N ILE A 32 11.97 -2.46 10.11
CA ILE A 32 12.76 -1.90 9.01
C ILE A 32 14.22 -1.68 9.43
N ARG A 33 14.45 -1.00 10.56
CA ARG A 33 15.81 -0.76 11.09
C ARG A 33 16.55 -2.06 11.40
N TRP A 34 15.84 -3.07 11.90
CA TRP A 34 16.44 -4.37 12.17
C TRP A 34 16.86 -5.06 10.86
N ILE A 35 15.99 -5.10 9.86
CA ILE A 35 16.30 -5.64 8.53
C ILE A 35 17.52 -4.91 7.95
N ASP A 36 17.57 -3.59 8.07
CA ASP A 36 18.65 -2.80 7.49
C ASP A 36 20.04 -3.11 8.05
N ARG A 37 20.11 -3.53 9.32
CA ARG A 37 21.35 -3.86 10.02
C ARG A 37 21.75 -5.33 9.90
N ASN A 38 20.77 -6.23 9.75
CA ASN A 38 20.99 -7.67 9.90
C ASN A 38 20.79 -8.47 8.62
N VAL A 39 20.14 -7.90 7.60
CA VAL A 39 19.81 -8.60 6.35
C VAL A 39 20.60 -7.99 5.19
N ALA A 40 21.32 -8.84 4.45
CA ALA A 40 22.06 -8.42 3.27
C ALA A 40 21.16 -7.66 2.27
N ARG A 41 21.72 -6.63 1.63
CA ARG A 41 20.96 -5.82 0.68
C ARG A 41 20.72 -6.62 -0.60
N THR A 42 19.45 -6.92 -0.87
CA THR A 42 18.95 -7.55 -2.09
C THR A 42 17.77 -6.74 -2.64
N GLU A 43 17.39 -6.98 -3.89
CA GLU A 43 16.22 -6.35 -4.50
C GLU A 43 14.94 -6.64 -3.71
N LYS A 44 14.74 -7.91 -3.34
CA LYS A 44 13.64 -8.36 -2.49
C LYS A 44 13.60 -7.62 -1.16
N ARG A 45 14.76 -7.44 -0.50
CA ARG A 45 14.86 -6.64 0.73
C ARG A 45 14.37 -5.21 0.50
N VAL A 46 14.89 -4.54 -0.51
CA VAL A 46 14.54 -3.14 -0.80
C VAL A 46 13.05 -2.99 -1.05
N ILE A 47 12.48 -3.85 -1.89
CA ILE A 47 11.07 -3.79 -2.26
C ILE A 47 10.18 -4.01 -1.02
N LEU A 48 10.41 -5.06 -0.24
CA LEU A 48 9.57 -5.37 0.92
C LEU A 48 9.71 -4.34 2.04
N VAL A 49 10.91 -3.77 2.23
CA VAL A 49 11.11 -2.65 3.17
C VAL A 49 10.35 -1.40 2.71
N ASN A 50 10.37 -1.09 1.41
CA ASN A 50 9.61 0.05 0.88
C ASN A 50 8.10 -0.14 1.09
N LEU A 51 7.55 -1.34 0.81
CA LEU A 51 6.14 -1.64 1.04
C LEU A 51 5.76 -1.53 2.53
N LEU A 52 6.61 -2.02 3.44
CA LEU A 52 6.39 -1.88 4.88
C LEU A 52 6.49 -0.41 5.35
N SER A 53 7.40 0.36 4.77
CA SER A 53 7.51 1.80 5.04
C SER A 53 6.24 2.53 4.59
N SER A 54 5.81 2.33 3.35
CA SER A 54 4.59 2.95 2.82
C SER A 54 3.34 2.55 3.61
N THR A 55 3.25 1.29 4.06
CA THR A 55 2.19 0.86 4.98
C THR A 55 2.17 1.71 6.25
N SER A 56 3.34 1.98 6.82
CA SER A 56 3.49 2.80 8.03
C SER A 56 3.12 4.25 7.80
N ASP A 57 3.46 4.79 6.62
CA ASP A 57 3.14 6.17 6.25
C ASP A 57 1.63 6.36 6.05
N TYR A 58 0.94 5.39 5.44
CA TYR A 58 -0.54 5.44 5.35
C TYR A 58 -1.23 5.24 6.70
N LEU A 59 -0.65 4.47 7.62
CA LEU A 59 -1.14 4.41 9.00
C LEU A 59 -0.94 5.74 9.73
N GLU A 60 0.18 6.43 9.51
CA GLU A 60 0.42 7.77 10.06
C GLU A 60 -0.62 8.77 9.54
N LEU A 61 -0.88 8.75 8.23
CA LEU A 61 -1.91 9.58 7.61
C LEU A 61 -3.32 9.27 8.17
N MET A 62 -3.68 7.99 8.24
CA MET A 62 -4.94 7.55 8.87
C MET A 62 -5.06 8.10 10.30
N LYS A 63 -4.00 7.96 11.11
CA LYS A 63 -3.95 8.42 12.51
C LYS A 63 -4.15 9.94 12.63
N SER A 64 -3.51 10.72 11.75
CA SER A 64 -3.64 12.18 11.72
C SER A 64 -5.01 12.65 11.22
N SER A 65 -5.69 11.84 10.41
CA SER A 65 -6.91 12.22 9.69
C SER A 65 -8.18 11.53 10.20
N LEU A 66 -8.17 10.97 11.41
CA LEU A 66 -9.34 10.26 11.97
C LEU A 66 -10.60 11.14 12.12
N ASN A 67 -10.45 12.47 12.20
CA ASN A 67 -11.56 13.43 12.26
C ASN A 67 -11.78 14.16 10.92
N SER A 68 -11.08 13.75 9.87
CA SER A 68 -11.23 14.34 8.54
C SER A 68 -12.39 13.68 7.79
N HIS A 69 -12.63 14.15 6.57
CA HIS A 69 -13.60 13.55 5.66
C HIS A 69 -13.37 12.04 5.49
N ILE A 70 -14.44 11.23 5.48
CA ILE A 70 -14.37 9.75 5.44
C ILE A 70 -13.54 9.20 4.28
N SER A 71 -13.47 9.94 3.17
CA SER A 71 -12.66 9.57 2.01
C SER A 71 -11.18 9.42 2.31
N VAL A 72 -10.64 10.17 3.29
CA VAL A 72 -9.22 10.05 3.68
C VAL A 72 -8.98 8.70 4.36
N LEU A 73 -9.87 8.30 5.28
CA LEU A 73 -9.82 6.99 5.94
C LEU A 73 -10.00 5.86 4.91
N ALA A 74 -10.95 6.01 3.98
CA ALA A 74 -11.18 5.04 2.91
C ALA A 74 -9.96 4.88 2.00
N LEU A 75 -9.32 6.00 1.62
CA LEU A 75 -8.11 6.01 0.81
C LEU A 75 -6.94 5.34 1.53
N CYS A 76 -6.69 5.69 2.79
CA CYS A 76 -5.63 5.05 3.57
C CYS A 76 -5.84 3.55 3.67
N THR A 77 -7.07 3.12 3.97
CA THR A 77 -7.42 1.70 4.08
C THR A 77 -7.21 0.97 2.76
N ARG A 78 -7.66 1.56 1.65
CA ARG A 78 -7.44 1.03 0.30
C ARG A 78 -5.96 0.87 -0.01
N ASN A 79 -5.14 1.89 0.23
CA ASN A 79 -3.73 1.84 -0.10
C ASN A 79 -2.98 0.80 0.76
N ILE A 80 -3.31 0.69 2.05
CA ILE A 80 -2.75 -0.36 2.92
C ILE A 80 -3.14 -1.76 2.42
N TYR A 81 -4.40 -1.95 2.00
CA TYR A 81 -4.86 -3.21 1.39
C TYR A 81 -4.09 -3.53 0.10
N GLU A 82 -3.96 -2.57 -0.82
CA GLU A 82 -3.28 -2.77 -2.10
C GLU A 82 -1.79 -3.10 -1.89
N ILE A 83 -1.13 -2.43 -0.94
CA ILE A 83 0.24 -2.75 -0.51
C ILE A 83 0.31 -4.17 0.05
N ASN A 84 -0.65 -4.58 0.89
CA ASN A 84 -0.69 -5.92 1.46
C ASN A 84 -0.79 -7.00 0.37
N ILE A 85 -1.73 -6.86 -0.56
CA ILE A 85 -1.90 -7.78 -1.70
C ILE A 85 -0.63 -7.83 -2.56
N ARG A 86 0.02 -6.68 -2.80
CA ARG A 86 1.28 -6.63 -3.54
C ARG A 86 2.40 -7.35 -2.79
N ALA A 87 2.53 -7.16 -1.48
CA ALA A 87 3.52 -7.84 -0.65
C ALA A 87 3.33 -9.36 -0.70
N ARG A 88 2.08 -9.85 -0.61
CA ARG A 88 1.75 -11.28 -0.75
C ARG A 88 2.24 -11.84 -2.07
N SER A 89 1.89 -11.18 -3.17
CA SER A 89 2.27 -11.64 -4.51
C SER A 89 3.77 -11.72 -4.70
N LEU A 90 4.52 -10.71 -4.25
CA LEU A 90 5.99 -10.67 -4.38
C LEU A 90 6.71 -11.69 -3.48
N ILE A 91 6.10 -12.06 -2.36
CA ILE A 91 6.61 -13.10 -1.46
C ILE A 91 6.35 -14.49 -2.08
N GLU A 92 5.13 -14.74 -2.54
CA GLU A 92 4.66 -16.04 -3.03
C GLU A 92 5.15 -16.36 -4.46
N HIS A 93 5.42 -15.34 -5.29
CA HIS A 93 5.76 -15.50 -6.70
C HIS A 93 7.01 -14.71 -7.08
N GLN A 94 8.14 -15.40 -7.21
CA GLN A 94 9.43 -14.76 -7.48
C GLN A 94 9.48 -14.06 -8.86
N ASP A 95 8.72 -14.51 -9.84
CA ASP A 95 8.63 -13.92 -11.19
C ASP A 95 7.96 -12.53 -11.19
N GLU A 96 7.28 -12.15 -10.11
CA GLU A 96 6.63 -10.85 -9.96
C GLU A 96 7.61 -9.73 -9.58
N MET A 97 8.80 -10.04 -9.06
CA MET A 97 9.76 -9.01 -8.65
C MET A 97 10.28 -8.21 -9.84
N ALA A 98 10.73 -8.89 -10.90
CA ALA A 98 11.19 -8.22 -12.12
C ALA A 98 10.07 -7.41 -12.77
N LYS A 99 8.82 -7.94 -12.78
CA LYS A 99 7.65 -7.22 -13.29
C LYS A 99 7.37 -5.96 -12.46
N TRP A 100 7.42 -6.04 -11.14
CA TRP A 100 7.22 -4.90 -10.25
C TRP A 100 8.29 -3.81 -10.42
N GLN A 101 9.55 -4.21 -10.61
CA GLN A 101 10.62 -3.27 -10.94
C GLN A 101 10.38 -2.58 -12.29
N SER A 102 9.92 -3.33 -13.31
CA SER A 102 9.48 -2.74 -14.57
C SER A 102 8.30 -1.80 -14.41
N GLU A 103 7.29 -2.17 -13.61
CA GLU A 103 6.11 -1.33 -13.31
C GLU A 103 6.55 0.03 -12.76
N ALA A 104 7.52 0.06 -11.83
CA ALA A 104 8.04 1.32 -11.29
C ALA A 104 8.66 2.24 -12.36
N VAL A 105 9.30 1.67 -13.39
CA VAL A 105 9.82 2.45 -14.52
C VAL A 105 8.69 2.92 -15.41
N THR A 106 7.75 2.03 -15.75
CA THR A 106 6.56 2.36 -16.54
C THR A 106 5.75 3.49 -15.90
N ASP A 107 5.48 3.42 -14.59
CA ASP A 107 4.75 4.46 -13.84
C ASP A 107 5.49 5.80 -13.89
N LYS A 108 6.83 5.78 -13.78
CA LYS A 108 7.64 7.00 -13.90
C LYS A 108 7.57 7.57 -15.31
N VAL A 109 7.70 6.76 -16.35
CA VAL A 109 7.58 7.20 -17.75
C VAL A 109 6.19 7.81 -17.99
N GLN A 110 5.12 7.12 -17.60
CA GLN A 110 3.75 7.61 -17.76
C GLN A 110 3.49 8.92 -17.00
N THR A 111 4.11 9.09 -15.83
CA THR A 111 4.04 10.35 -15.08
C THR A 111 4.72 11.49 -15.87
N LEU A 112 5.89 11.24 -16.46
CA LEU A 112 6.61 12.23 -17.27
C LEU A 112 5.86 12.56 -18.56
N GLU A 113 5.27 11.57 -19.23
CA GLU A 113 4.40 11.74 -20.40
C GLU A 113 3.15 12.54 -20.04
N GLY A 114 2.54 12.26 -18.88
CA GLY A 114 1.43 13.04 -18.35
C GLY A 114 1.80 14.51 -18.15
N ILE A 115 2.95 14.79 -17.55
CA ILE A 115 3.44 16.17 -17.38
C ILE A 115 3.68 16.84 -18.73
N LEU A 116 4.30 16.14 -19.69
CA LEU A 116 4.52 16.65 -21.04
C LEU A 116 3.21 17.01 -21.75
N SER A 117 2.15 16.22 -21.55
CA SER A 117 0.83 16.48 -22.15
C SER A 117 0.14 17.74 -21.63
N LEU A 118 0.60 18.28 -20.50
CA LEU A 118 0.10 19.53 -19.91
C LEU A 118 0.90 20.76 -20.37
N ALA A 119 2.01 20.58 -21.08
CA ALA A 119 2.84 21.67 -21.55
C ALA A 119 2.30 22.26 -22.86
N ASN A 120 2.35 23.59 -22.99
CA ASN A 120 2.08 24.27 -24.26
C ASN A 120 3.28 24.11 -25.21
N GLU A 121 3.04 23.76 -26.47
CA GLU A 121 4.11 23.44 -27.44
C GLU A 121 5.12 24.58 -27.71
N SER A 122 4.70 25.84 -27.53
CA SER A 122 5.54 27.02 -27.76
C SER A 122 6.27 27.55 -26.53
N GLU A 123 5.98 27.02 -25.34
CA GLU A 123 6.58 27.45 -24.07
C GLU A 123 7.31 26.26 -23.44
N ASN A 124 8.47 26.50 -22.83
CA ASN A 124 9.23 25.48 -22.08
C ASN A 124 9.90 24.38 -22.93
N ILE A 125 10.43 24.72 -24.12
CA ILE A 125 11.12 23.77 -25.01
C ILE A 125 12.27 23.03 -24.30
N ASN A 126 13.02 23.74 -23.45
CA ASN A 126 14.15 23.17 -22.72
C ASN A 126 13.69 22.15 -21.69
N GLU A 127 12.66 22.47 -20.90
CA GLU A 127 12.06 21.59 -19.91
C GLU A 127 11.47 20.35 -20.58
N GLN A 128 10.76 20.52 -21.70
CA GLN A 128 10.25 19.40 -22.48
C GLN A 128 11.37 18.46 -22.97
N SER A 129 12.50 19.03 -23.41
CA SER A 129 13.67 18.25 -23.84
C SER A 129 14.27 17.43 -22.69
N ILE A 130 14.35 18.01 -21.49
CA ILE A 130 14.82 17.30 -20.28
C ILE A 130 13.91 16.10 -19.97
N LEU A 131 12.59 16.28 -20.02
CA LEU A 131 11.65 15.19 -19.74
C LEU A 131 11.73 14.08 -20.78
N LYS A 132 11.82 14.43 -22.07
CA LYS A 132 12.00 13.45 -23.17
C LYS A 132 13.30 12.66 -23.01
N SER A 133 14.41 13.34 -22.70
CA SER A 133 15.70 12.68 -22.46
C SER A 133 15.66 11.72 -21.27
N GLU A 134 14.96 12.08 -20.19
CA GLU A 134 14.77 11.18 -19.04
C GLU A 134 13.91 9.96 -19.40
N ILE A 135 12.86 10.12 -20.21
CA ILE A 135 12.05 9.00 -20.72
C ILE A 135 12.92 8.05 -21.54
N ASP A 136 13.72 8.57 -22.47
CA ASP A 136 14.63 7.76 -23.29
C ASP A 136 15.67 7.02 -22.43
N ARG A 137 16.23 7.70 -21.43
CA ARG A 137 17.17 7.10 -20.48
C ARG A 137 16.52 5.95 -19.72
N LEU A 138 15.29 6.12 -19.21
CA LEU A 138 14.55 5.09 -18.47
C LEU A 138 14.24 3.87 -19.35
N ASN A 139 13.75 4.09 -20.57
CA ASN A 139 13.49 3.03 -21.54
C ASN A 139 14.78 2.26 -21.89
N GLY A 140 15.89 2.98 -22.07
CA GLY A 140 17.21 2.39 -22.28
C GLY A 140 17.70 1.54 -21.11
N LEU A 141 17.38 1.92 -19.86
CA LEU A 141 17.72 1.10 -18.69
C LEU A 141 16.94 -0.21 -18.64
N VAL A 142 15.64 -0.21 -18.95
CA VAL A 142 14.81 -1.42 -18.99
C VAL A 142 15.38 -2.42 -20.00
N GLN A 143 15.74 -1.93 -21.20
CA GLN A 143 16.36 -2.75 -22.24
C GLN A 143 17.74 -3.26 -21.83
N LYS A 144 18.60 -2.37 -21.29
CA LYS A 144 19.97 -2.70 -20.89
C LYS A 144 20.04 -3.82 -19.86
N TYR A 145 19.12 -3.86 -18.91
CA TYR A 145 19.09 -4.86 -17.85
C TYR A 145 18.14 -6.04 -18.12
N GLY A 146 17.53 -6.11 -19.31
CA GLY A 146 16.67 -7.23 -19.70
C GLY A 146 15.39 -7.34 -18.88
N PHE A 147 14.88 -6.24 -18.34
CA PHE A 147 13.62 -6.22 -17.60
C PHE A 147 12.43 -6.45 -18.54
N PRO A 148 11.35 -7.13 -18.09
CA PRO A 148 10.19 -7.38 -18.93
C PRO A 148 9.51 -6.06 -19.30
N VAL A 149 9.03 -5.95 -20.55
CA VAL A 149 8.27 -4.78 -21.00
C VAL A 149 6.87 -4.84 -20.40
N VAL A 150 6.56 -3.89 -19.50
CA VAL A 150 5.24 -3.76 -18.89
C VAL A 150 4.55 -2.54 -19.50
N LYS A 151 3.47 -2.78 -20.26
CA LYS A 151 2.68 -1.70 -20.88
C LYS A 151 1.74 -1.02 -19.89
N GLN A 152 1.19 -1.81 -18.96
CA GLN A 152 0.25 -1.37 -17.96
C GLN A 152 0.50 -2.19 -16.68
N PRO A 153 0.54 -1.55 -15.50
CA PRO A 153 0.66 -2.28 -14.25
C PRO A 153 -0.45 -3.30 -14.05
N ALA A 154 -0.12 -4.41 -13.37
CA ALA A 154 -1.13 -5.39 -13.01
C ALA A 154 -2.18 -4.74 -12.09
N SER A 155 -3.46 -4.91 -12.43
CA SER A 155 -4.55 -4.42 -11.58
C SER A 155 -4.53 -5.15 -10.23
N THR A 156 -4.89 -4.44 -9.15
CA THR A 156 -5.02 -5.05 -7.82
C THR A 156 -5.93 -6.28 -7.84
N GLY A 157 -6.99 -6.28 -8.66
CA GLY A 157 -7.89 -7.42 -8.79
C GLY A 157 -7.22 -8.65 -9.38
N ASN A 158 -6.37 -8.49 -10.40
CA ASN A 158 -5.61 -9.60 -10.97
C ASN A 158 -4.62 -10.18 -9.93
N ILE A 159 -3.97 -9.31 -9.16
CA ILE A 159 -3.04 -9.73 -8.11
C ILE A 159 -3.79 -10.45 -6.99
N ALA A 160 -4.93 -9.91 -6.56
CA ALA A 160 -5.78 -10.51 -5.54
C ALA A 160 -6.28 -11.90 -5.97
N ASN A 161 -6.62 -12.09 -7.23
CA ASN A 161 -6.93 -13.43 -7.76
C ASN A 161 -5.73 -14.37 -7.61
N LYS A 162 -4.53 -13.94 -8.02
CA LYS A 162 -3.29 -14.73 -7.94
C LYS A 162 -2.98 -15.21 -6.51
N VAL A 163 -3.23 -14.37 -5.50
CA VAL A 163 -2.98 -14.69 -4.08
C VAL A 163 -4.22 -15.20 -3.33
N GLY A 164 -5.27 -15.61 -4.04
CA GLY A 164 -6.48 -16.22 -3.44
C GLY A 164 -7.36 -15.26 -2.61
N GLN A 165 -7.31 -13.96 -2.88
CA GLN A 165 -8.06 -12.89 -2.18
C GLN A 165 -9.14 -12.23 -3.06
N GLU A 166 -9.57 -12.88 -4.14
CA GLU A 166 -10.54 -12.30 -5.08
C GLU A 166 -11.88 -11.90 -4.43
N GLY A 167 -12.41 -12.74 -3.53
CA GLY A 167 -13.69 -12.49 -2.85
C GLY A 167 -13.64 -11.23 -1.97
N GLU A 168 -12.58 -11.10 -1.17
CA GLU A 168 -12.33 -9.92 -0.33
C GLU A 168 -12.11 -8.67 -1.19
N HIS A 169 -11.32 -8.79 -2.27
CA HIS A 169 -11.11 -7.69 -3.20
C HIS A 169 -12.42 -7.16 -3.78
N LYS A 170 -13.31 -8.04 -4.27
CA LYS A 170 -14.60 -7.65 -4.86
C LYS A 170 -15.49 -6.92 -3.85
N ALA A 171 -15.47 -7.34 -2.59
CA ALA A 171 -16.24 -6.70 -1.53
C ALA A 171 -15.70 -5.29 -1.22
N LEU A 172 -14.39 -5.18 -0.99
CA LEU A 172 -13.74 -3.92 -0.63
C LEU A 172 -13.73 -2.92 -1.79
N PHE A 173 -13.56 -3.38 -3.03
CA PHE A 173 -13.59 -2.52 -4.21
C PHE A 173 -14.91 -1.77 -4.32
N LYS A 174 -16.04 -2.44 -4.05
CA LYS A 174 -17.36 -1.78 -3.99
C LYS A 174 -17.37 -0.68 -2.94
N LEU A 175 -16.88 -0.95 -1.73
CA LEU A 175 -16.81 0.04 -0.66
C LEU A 175 -15.93 1.24 -1.05
N TYR A 176 -14.70 0.99 -1.50
CA TYR A 176 -13.76 2.04 -1.89
C TYR A 176 -14.26 2.90 -3.06
N SER A 177 -14.91 2.28 -4.06
CA SER A 177 -15.47 3.00 -5.20
C SER A 177 -16.55 4.03 -4.80
N LYS A 178 -17.19 3.84 -3.64
CA LYS A 178 -18.21 4.75 -3.12
C LYS A 178 -17.66 5.76 -2.12
N LEU A 179 -16.65 5.39 -1.34
CA LEU A 179 -16.15 6.23 -0.25
C LEU A 179 -14.88 7.02 -0.57
N VAL A 180 -14.06 6.59 -1.53
CA VAL A 180 -12.80 7.28 -1.90
C VAL A 180 -13.06 8.46 -2.84
N HIS A 181 -13.92 8.27 -3.82
CA HIS A 181 -14.25 9.25 -4.85
C HIS A 181 -15.54 10.00 -4.50
N PRO A 182 -15.79 11.21 -5.04
CA PRO A 182 -17.05 11.95 -4.86
C PRO A 182 -18.21 11.26 -5.60
N SER A 183 -18.56 10.05 -5.16
CA SER A 183 -19.68 9.29 -5.70
C SER A 183 -21.00 9.94 -5.32
N SER A 184 -22.06 9.66 -6.08
CA SER A 184 -23.42 10.14 -5.74
C SER A 184 -23.82 9.78 -4.30
N TYR A 185 -23.41 8.60 -3.80
CA TYR A 185 -23.65 8.22 -2.40
C TYR A 185 -22.91 9.11 -1.41
N LEU A 186 -21.61 9.33 -1.61
CA LEU A 186 -20.79 10.16 -0.73
C LEU A 186 -21.21 11.63 -0.73
N VAL A 187 -21.63 12.14 -1.87
CA VAL A 187 -22.03 13.55 -2.05
C VAL A 187 -23.45 13.80 -1.52
N ASN A 188 -24.42 12.94 -1.86
CA ASN A 188 -25.83 13.17 -1.53
C ASN A 188 -26.24 12.59 -0.18
N ASP A 189 -25.52 11.59 0.34
CA ASP A 189 -25.77 10.97 1.66
C ASP A 189 -24.46 10.83 2.44
N TYR A 190 -23.84 11.97 2.77
CA TYR A 190 -22.62 11.98 3.55
C TYR A 190 -22.79 11.32 4.93
N GLY A 191 -23.96 11.48 5.56
CA GLY A 191 -24.26 10.87 6.86
C GLY A 191 -24.22 9.34 6.83
N GLY A 192 -24.85 8.73 5.82
CA GLY A 192 -24.76 7.30 5.57
C GLY A 192 -23.34 6.87 5.16
N ALA A 193 -22.70 7.61 4.26
CA ALA A 193 -21.34 7.27 3.81
C ALA A 193 -20.32 7.31 4.96
N SER A 194 -20.44 8.27 5.88
CA SER A 194 -19.59 8.44 7.06
C SER A 194 -20.11 7.73 8.30
N SER A 195 -21.02 6.75 8.16
CA SER A 195 -21.58 6.02 9.31
C SER A 195 -20.51 5.31 10.16
N ILE A 196 -20.86 5.01 11.41
CA ILE A 196 -19.98 4.32 12.35
C ILE A 196 -19.56 2.94 11.81
N GLU A 197 -20.45 2.25 11.09
CA GLU A 197 -20.18 0.96 10.47
C GLU A 197 -19.10 1.06 9.41
N ASN A 198 -19.19 2.05 8.52
CA ASN A 198 -18.18 2.28 7.48
C ASN A 198 -16.84 2.67 8.12
N GLN A 199 -16.86 3.57 9.12
CA GLN A 199 -15.65 3.96 9.86
C GLN A 199 -14.98 2.76 10.54
N LYS A 200 -15.74 1.97 11.30
CA LYS A 200 -15.23 0.77 11.99
C LYS A 200 -14.69 -0.26 11.00
N THR A 201 -15.41 -0.53 9.91
CA THR A 201 -14.96 -1.45 8.86
C THR A 201 -13.60 -1.01 8.31
N LEU A 202 -13.47 0.26 7.93
CA LEU A 202 -12.21 0.79 7.40
C LEU A 202 -11.08 0.72 8.44
N GLN A 203 -11.33 1.14 9.68
CA GLN A 203 -10.33 1.13 10.76
C GLN A 203 -9.85 -0.29 11.10
N ILE A 204 -10.75 -1.27 11.12
CA ILE A 204 -10.41 -2.67 11.39
C ILE A 204 -9.56 -3.21 10.25
N HIS A 205 -10.00 -3.06 9.01
CA HIS A 205 -9.28 -3.59 7.84
C HIS A 205 -7.90 -2.94 7.66
N ALA A 206 -7.77 -1.62 7.90
CA ALA A 206 -6.47 -0.96 7.84
C ALA A 206 -5.46 -1.58 8.83
N GLN A 207 -5.89 -1.87 10.06
CA GLN A 207 -5.04 -2.51 11.07
C GLN A 207 -4.73 -3.97 10.71
N LEU A 208 -5.72 -4.73 10.22
CA LEU A 208 -5.53 -6.13 9.83
C LEU A 208 -4.51 -6.27 8.70
N TYR A 209 -4.65 -5.48 7.63
CA TYR A 209 -3.73 -5.54 6.50
C TYR A 209 -2.34 -5.04 6.85
N ALA A 210 -2.23 -4.00 7.68
CA ALA A 210 -0.93 -3.55 8.15
C ALA A 210 -0.24 -4.62 8.99
N HIS A 211 -0.97 -5.28 9.90
CA HIS A 211 -0.45 -6.37 10.71
C HIS A 211 -0.01 -7.57 9.85
N ASP A 212 -0.81 -7.97 8.87
CA ASP A 212 -0.46 -9.05 7.95
C ASP A 212 0.78 -8.71 7.12
N THR A 213 0.89 -7.47 6.61
CA THR A 213 2.10 -7.00 5.92
C THR A 213 3.34 -7.09 6.82
N VAL A 214 3.25 -6.62 8.07
CA VAL A 214 4.35 -6.71 9.04
C VAL A 214 4.75 -8.18 9.28
N SER A 215 3.76 -9.04 9.50
CA SER A 215 3.96 -10.46 9.83
C SER A 215 4.67 -11.18 8.68
N ARG A 216 4.18 -11.01 7.45
CA ARG A 216 4.77 -11.61 6.25
C ARG A 216 6.18 -11.12 5.97
N VAL A 217 6.46 -9.84 6.19
CA VAL A 217 7.82 -9.29 6.07
C VAL A 217 8.74 -9.89 7.14
N CYS A 218 8.26 -10.04 8.38
CA CYS A 218 9.03 -10.70 9.44
C CYS A 218 9.35 -12.16 9.09
N GLU A 219 8.35 -12.91 8.63
CA GLU A 219 8.52 -14.31 8.19
C GLU A 219 9.51 -14.41 7.03
N GLN A 220 9.36 -13.55 6.01
CA GLN A 220 10.20 -13.56 4.82
C GLN A 220 11.69 -13.30 5.13
N PHE A 221 11.99 -12.53 6.16
CA PHE A 221 13.37 -12.26 6.59
C PHE A 221 13.78 -13.04 7.84
N ALA A 222 13.00 -14.04 8.25
CA ALA A 222 13.23 -14.87 9.43
C ALA A 222 13.57 -14.03 10.68
N ILE A 223 12.85 -12.94 10.89
CA ILE A 223 13.09 -12.03 12.01
C ILE A 223 12.81 -12.77 13.33
N PRO A 224 13.75 -12.81 14.29
CA PRO A 224 13.57 -13.51 15.55
C PRO A 224 12.29 -13.09 16.28
N TYR A 225 11.64 -14.04 16.95
CA TYR A 225 10.40 -13.78 17.68
C TYR A 225 10.56 -12.68 18.73
N GLU A 226 11.71 -12.59 19.38
CA GLU A 226 12.04 -11.57 20.39
C GLU A 226 11.99 -10.15 19.80
N VAL A 227 12.31 -10.04 18.51
CA VAL A 227 12.30 -8.79 17.74
C VAL A 227 10.91 -8.54 17.15
N SER A 228 10.19 -9.58 16.73
CA SER A 228 8.90 -9.49 16.03
C SER A 228 7.67 -9.62 16.94
N LYS A 229 7.82 -10.02 18.21
CA LYS A 229 6.69 -10.29 19.13
C LYS A 229 5.73 -9.11 19.31
N PRO A 230 4.43 -9.36 19.47
CA PRO A 230 3.44 -8.32 19.73
C PRO A 230 3.76 -7.53 21.01
N TYR A 231 3.45 -6.23 21.02
CA TYR A 231 3.57 -5.42 22.24
C TYR A 231 2.68 -6.00 23.35
N GLY A 232 3.29 -6.36 24.49
CA GLY A 232 2.58 -6.87 25.66
C GLY A 232 2.61 -8.40 25.83
N GLN A 233 3.32 -9.14 24.97
CA GLN A 233 3.65 -10.55 25.23
C GLN A 233 5.08 -10.63 25.79
N ALA A 234 5.20 -11.10 27.03
CA ALA A 234 6.47 -11.38 27.69
C ALA A 234 7.13 -12.58 27.01
#